data_AF-A0A943WR57-F1
#
_entry.id   AF-A0A943WR57-F1
#
_cell.length_a   1.000
_cell.length_b   1.000
_cell.length_c   1.000
_cell.angle_alpha   90.00
_cell.angle_beta   90.00
_cell.angle_gamma   90.00
#
_symmetry.space_group_name_H-M   'P 1'
#
loop_
_entity.id
_entity.type
_entity.pdbx_description
1 polymer ?
#
loop_
_entity_poly.entity_id
_entity_poly.type
_entity_poly.pdbx_seq_one_letter_code
_entity_poly.pdbx_strand_id
1 'polypeptide(L)'
;MRQIDLTDSIRTPGSEARIARLTRHLHARLLDFGPGGPKVLSADETAGTVRARFPGHSTAQVLDRLATSAGVRARLDGDCALFLLSSDTRFEDLDYLWGSLFDLLA
;
A
#
# COMPACT_ATOMS: atom_id res chain seq x y z
N MET A 1 -5.11 -18.67 2.33
CA MET A 1 -4.27 -17.49 2.03
C MET A 1 -5.15 -16.26 2.10
N ARG A 2 -4.77 -15.22 2.85
CA ARG A 2 -5.51 -13.95 2.90
C ARG A 2 -5.48 -13.32 1.49
N GLN A 3 -6.57 -12.68 1.07
CA GLN A 3 -6.62 -11.94 -0.19
C GLN A 3 -6.95 -10.49 0.14
N ILE A 4 -6.06 -9.58 -0.23
CA ILE A 4 -6.20 -8.15 -0.02
C ILE A 4 -6.07 -7.49 -1.38
N ASP A 5 -7.10 -6.79 -1.81
CA ASP A 5 -7.12 -6.06 -3.06
C ASP A 5 -7.07 -4.55 -2.79
N LEU A 6 -5.94 -3.93 -3.14
CA LEU A 6 -5.70 -2.48 -3.06
C LEU A 6 -5.57 -1.89 -4.48
N THR A 7 -6.20 -2.52 -5.47
CA THR A 7 -6.17 -2.08 -6.87
C THR A 7 -7.36 -1.22 -7.28
N ASP A 8 -8.36 -1.10 -6.42
CA ASP A 8 -9.53 -0.27 -6.64
C ASP A 8 -9.88 0.51 -5.37
N SER A 9 -10.48 1.70 -5.53
CA SER A 9 -11.01 2.48 -4.41
C SER A 9 -12.53 2.60 -4.52
N ILE A 10 -13.23 1.84 -3.70
CA ILE A 10 -14.67 2.04 -3.52
C ILE A 10 -14.87 3.22 -2.58
N ARG A 11 -15.30 4.36 -3.13
CA ARG A 11 -15.70 5.53 -2.34
C ARG A 11 -17.12 5.34 -1.83
N THR A 12 -17.25 5.23 -0.53
CA THR A 12 -18.54 5.30 0.16
C THR A 12 -18.77 6.72 0.66
N PRO A 13 -19.90 7.39 0.35
CA PRO A 13 -20.21 8.71 0.89
C PRO A 13 -20.10 8.74 2.42
N GLY A 14 -19.48 9.78 3.00
CA GLY A 14 -19.30 9.91 4.45
C GLY A 14 -18.11 9.13 5.03
N SER A 15 -17.32 8.46 4.20
CA SER A 15 -16.13 7.70 4.63
C SER A 15 -14.82 8.48 4.57
N GLU A 16 -14.86 9.77 4.24
CA GLU A 16 -13.69 10.61 3.96
C GLU A 16 -12.71 10.63 5.15
N ALA A 17 -13.23 10.84 6.36
CA ALA A 17 -12.41 10.85 7.57
C ALA A 17 -11.74 9.48 7.85
N ARG A 18 -12.40 8.37 7.48
CA ARG A 18 -11.85 7.02 7.63
C ARG A 18 -10.76 6.76 6.59
N ILE A 19 -11.00 7.12 5.33
CA ILE A 19 -10.03 7.00 4.24
C ILE A 19 -8.77 7.82 4.56
N ALA A 20 -8.94 9.04 5.08
CA ALA A 20 -7.82 9.87 5.51
C ALA A 20 -6.99 9.18 6.62
N ARG A 21 -7.65 8.58 7.62
CA ARG A 21 -6.95 7.80 8.67
C ARG A 21 -6.18 6.60 8.13
N LEU A 22 -6.78 5.82 7.23
CA LEU A 22 -6.10 4.69 6.58
C LEU A 22 -4.89 5.14 5.77
N THR A 23 -5.03 6.24 5.03
CA THR A 23 -3.96 6.79 4.20
C THR A 23 -2.78 7.23 5.06
N ARG A 24 -3.03 7.95 6.15
CA ARG A 24 -1.99 8.32 7.12
C ARG A 24 -1.35 7.11 7.78
N HIS A 25 -2.14 6.07 8.10
CA HIS A 25 -1.63 4.84 8.68
C HIS A 25 -0.67 4.12 7.74
N LEU A 26 -1.08 3.87 6.49
CA LEU A 26 -0.19 3.23 5.51
C LEU A 26 1.05 4.07 5.26
N HIS A 27 0.90 5.39 5.14
CA HIS A 27 2.04 6.29 4.98
C HIS A 27 3.04 6.16 6.14
N ALA A 28 2.57 6.21 7.39
CA ALA A 28 3.42 6.05 8.58
C ALA A 28 4.13 4.68 8.58
N ARG A 29 3.40 3.59 8.28
CA ARG A 29 4.00 2.25 8.19
C ARG A 29 5.10 2.16 7.15
N LEU A 30 4.91 2.73 5.97
CA LEU A 30 5.95 2.73 4.94
C LEU A 30 7.17 3.56 5.35
N LEU A 31 6.99 4.65 6.10
CA LEU A 31 8.10 5.43 6.67
C LEU A 31 8.85 4.69 7.79
N ASP A 32 8.15 3.85 8.57
CA ASP A 32 8.74 3.06 9.67
C ASP A 32 9.81 2.04 9.19
N PHE A 33 9.89 1.74 7.88
CA PHE A 33 10.99 0.95 7.34
C PHE A 33 12.36 1.60 7.54
N GLY A 34 12.41 2.93 7.61
CA GLY A 34 13.67 3.67 7.67
C GLY A 34 14.48 3.65 6.36
N PRO A 35 15.78 3.96 6.43
CA PRO A 35 16.65 4.04 5.25
C PRO A 35 16.70 2.73 4.46
N GLY A 36 16.56 2.81 3.13
CA GLY A 36 16.56 1.64 2.24
C GLY A 36 15.18 1.01 2.04
N GLY A 37 14.16 1.41 2.80
CA GLY A 37 12.79 0.97 2.64
C GLY A 37 12.03 1.58 1.46
N PRO A 38 10.71 1.32 1.36
CA PRO A 38 9.84 1.96 0.39
C PRO A 38 9.93 3.49 0.46
N LYS A 39 10.17 4.12 -0.69
CA LYS A 39 10.15 5.58 -0.82
C LYS A 39 8.74 6.03 -1.18
N VAL A 40 8.02 6.60 -0.20
CA VAL A 40 6.70 7.22 -0.45
C VAL A 40 6.88 8.50 -1.27
N LEU A 41 6.16 8.59 -2.38
CA LEU A 41 6.15 9.74 -3.28
C LEU A 41 4.97 10.67 -3.01
N SER A 42 3.82 10.11 -2.64
CA SER A 42 2.63 10.87 -2.27
C SER A 42 1.70 10.04 -1.40
N ALA A 43 0.98 10.71 -0.51
CA ALA A 43 -0.12 10.14 0.27
C ALA A 43 -1.29 11.13 0.21
N ASP A 44 -2.28 10.85 -0.65
CA ASP A 44 -3.46 11.70 -0.82
C ASP A 44 -4.61 11.17 0.04
N GLU A 45 -4.83 11.84 1.16
CA GLU A 45 -5.88 11.51 2.14
C GLU A 45 -7.30 11.71 1.60
N THR A 46 -7.46 12.60 0.61
CA THR A 46 -8.77 12.86 -0.02
C THR A 46 -9.09 11.78 -1.04
N ALA A 47 -8.07 11.29 -1.75
CA ALA A 47 -8.22 10.21 -2.72
C ALA A 47 -8.13 8.80 -2.13
N GLY A 48 -7.58 8.65 -0.94
CA GLY A 48 -7.29 7.35 -0.38
C GLY A 48 -6.14 6.66 -1.12
N THR A 49 -5.14 7.42 -1.57
CA THR A 49 -4.06 6.85 -2.38
C THR A 49 -2.71 7.03 -1.73
N VAL A 50 -1.87 5.99 -1.82
CA VAL A 50 -0.46 6.07 -1.46
C VAL A 50 0.36 5.59 -2.65
N ARG A 51 1.30 6.41 -3.10
CA ARG A 51 2.26 6.07 -4.17
C ARG A 51 3.63 5.87 -3.55
N ALA A 52 4.27 4.76 -3.86
CA ALA A 52 5.61 4.45 -3.39
C ALA A 52 6.47 3.81 -4.49
N ARG A 53 7.78 3.97 -4.38
CA ARG A 53 8.77 3.18 -5.14
C ARG A 53 9.57 2.31 -4.18
N PHE A 54 10.22 1.30 -4.70
CA PHE A 54 11.09 0.42 -3.94
C PHE A 54 12.54 0.56 -4.45
N PRO A 55 13.34 1.49 -3.88
CA PRO A 55 14.72 1.70 -4.33
C PRO A 55 15.54 0.41 -4.30
N GLY A 56 16.31 0.14 -5.36
CA GLY A 56 17.06 -1.10 -5.49
C GLY A 56 16.24 -2.30 -5.99
N HIS A 57 14.93 -2.16 -6.15
CA HIS A 57 14.04 -3.22 -6.62
C HIS A 57 13.18 -2.76 -7.81
N SER A 58 12.80 -3.70 -8.68
CA SER A 58 11.77 -3.45 -9.68
C SER A 58 10.40 -3.43 -9.02
N THR A 59 9.70 -2.30 -9.07
CA THR A 59 8.37 -2.18 -8.48
C THR A 59 7.38 -3.20 -9.02
N ALA A 60 7.42 -3.49 -10.32
CA ALA A 60 6.58 -4.51 -10.93
C ALA A 60 6.83 -5.90 -10.33
N GLN A 61 8.10 -6.27 -10.10
CA GLN A 61 8.45 -7.55 -9.49
C GLN A 61 8.06 -7.61 -8.01
N VAL A 62 8.19 -6.51 -7.26
CA VAL A 62 7.72 -6.45 -5.86
C VAL A 62 6.21 -6.68 -5.78
N LEU A 63 5.44 -6.04 -6.67
CA LEU A 63 3.98 -6.21 -6.72
C LEU A 63 3.57 -7.63 -7.12
N ASP A 64 4.26 -8.23 -8.09
CA ASP A 64 4.02 -9.62 -8.49
C ASP A 64 4.31 -10.61 -7.35
N ARG A 65 5.42 -10.40 -6.62
CA ARG A 65 5.77 -11.21 -5.44
C ARG A 65 4.76 -11.03 -4.32
N LEU A 66 4.33 -9.80 -4.01
CA LEU A 66 3.27 -9.55 -3.03
C LEU A 66 1.97 -10.29 -3.38
N ALA A 67 1.58 -10.26 -4.66
CA ALA A 67 0.37 -10.94 -5.10
C ALA A 67 0.48 -12.46 -4.97
N THR A 68 1.63 -13.02 -5.33
CA THR A 68 1.85 -14.48 -5.37
C THR A 68 2.17 -15.09 -4.00
N SER A 69 2.95 -14.41 -3.15
CA SER A 69 3.39 -14.95 -1.85
C SER A 69 2.53 -14.50 -0.66
N ALA A 70 1.99 -13.27 -0.70
CA ALA A 70 1.22 -12.69 0.39
C ALA A 70 -0.28 -12.51 0.06
N GLY A 71 -0.67 -12.70 -1.21
CA GLY A 71 -2.05 -12.47 -1.65
C GLY A 71 -2.45 -10.99 -1.58
N VAL A 72 -1.50 -10.06 -1.68
CA VAL A 72 -1.75 -8.62 -1.66
C VAL A 72 -1.57 -8.04 -3.06
N ARG A 73 -2.63 -7.44 -3.61
CA ARG A 73 -2.60 -6.81 -4.93
C ARG A 73 -2.61 -5.30 -4.80
N ALA A 74 -1.78 -4.62 -5.58
CA ALA A 74 -1.79 -3.17 -5.74
C ALA A 74 -1.45 -2.83 -7.20
N ARG A 75 -1.72 -1.60 -7.62
CA ARG A 75 -1.52 -1.20 -9.02
C ARG A 75 -0.07 -0.81 -9.29
N LEU A 76 0.42 -1.17 -10.47
CA LEU A 76 1.57 -0.51 -11.06
C LEU A 76 1.10 0.77 -11.75
N ASP A 77 1.71 1.90 -11.40
CA ASP A 77 1.48 3.22 -11.98
C ASP A 77 2.83 3.79 -12.43
N GLY A 78 3.14 3.61 -13.73
CA GLY A 78 4.48 3.83 -14.26
C GLY A 78 5.49 2.88 -13.61
N ASP A 79 6.47 3.45 -12.89
CA ASP A 79 7.48 2.71 -12.12
C ASP A 79 7.17 2.68 -10.60
N CYS A 80 5.97 3.10 -10.21
CA CYS A 80 5.53 3.20 -8.82
C CYS A 80 4.45 2.17 -8.49
N ALA A 81 4.38 1.79 -7.22
CA ALA A 81 3.23 1.10 -6.66
C ALA A 81 2.20 2.16 -6.25
N LEU A 82 0.96 1.92 -6.62
CA LEU A 82 -0.21 2.70 -6.23
C LEU A 82 -1.13 1.81 -5.40
N PHE A 83 -1.26 2.15 -4.12
CA PHE A 83 -2.19 1.53 -3.19
C PHE A 83 -3.47 2.37 -3.13
N LEU A 84 -4.59 1.76 -3.45
CA LEU A 84 -5.91 2.36 -3.40
C LEU A 84 -6.63 1.87 -2.14
N LEU A 85 -6.98 2.81 -1.27
CA LEU A 85 -7.59 2.56 0.03
C LEU A 85 -9.06 2.96 -0.02
N SER A 86 -9.90 2.10 0.54
CA SER A 86 -11.34 2.25 0.56
C SER A 86 -11.88 2.12 1.98
N SER A 87 -13.17 2.41 2.14
CA SER A 87 -13.83 2.39 3.46
C SER A 87 -13.91 1.00 4.10
N ASP A 88 -13.70 -0.06 3.33
CA ASP A 88 -13.66 -1.46 3.77
C ASP A 88 -12.23 -1.96 4.05
N THR A 89 -11.18 -1.29 3.53
CA THR A 89 -9.79 -1.61 3.87
C THR A 89 -9.61 -1.57 5.38
N ARG A 90 -9.04 -2.63 5.97
CA ARG A 90 -8.83 -2.71 7.42
C ARG A 90 -7.40 -2.32 7.77
N PHE A 91 -7.20 -1.77 8.97
CA PHE A 91 -5.85 -1.41 9.43
C PHE A 91 -4.94 -2.64 9.50
N GLU A 92 -5.47 -3.80 9.86
CA GLU A 92 -4.76 -5.07 9.91
C GLU A 92 -4.38 -5.61 8.53
N ASP A 93 -5.05 -5.18 7.45
CA ASP A 93 -4.63 -5.49 6.08
C ASP A 93 -3.38 -4.65 5.72
N LEU A 94 -3.31 -3.41 6.20
CA LEU A 94 -2.17 -2.51 5.98
C LEU A 94 -0.93 -2.95 6.78
N ASP A 95 -1.12 -3.36 8.03
CA ASP A 95 -0.03 -3.91 8.85
C ASP A 95 0.49 -5.24 8.27
N TYR A 96 -0.41 -6.05 7.70
CA TYR A 96 -0.01 -7.28 7.00
C TYR A 96 0.76 -7.01 5.70
N LEU A 97 0.31 -6.03 4.90
CA LEU A 97 1.06 -5.54 3.73
C LEU A 97 2.46 -5.08 4.15
N TRP A 98 2.56 -4.28 5.22
CA TRP A 98 3.82 -3.78 5.74
C TRP A 98 4.78 -4.92 6.12
N GLY A 99 4.32 -5.91 6.89
CA GLY A 99 5.14 -7.07 7.26
C GLY A 99 5.56 -7.90 6.04
N SER A 100 4.66 -8.09 5.08
CA SER A 100 4.96 -8.82 3.84
C SER A 100 6.00 -8.09 2.98
N LEU A 101 5.94 -6.74 2.93
CA LEU A 101 6.96 -5.94 2.27
C LEU A 101 8.31 -6.04 2.98
N PHE A 102 8.32 -6.12 4.32
CA PHE A 102 9.55 -6.25 5.10
C PHE A 102 10.28 -7.56 4.74
N ASP A 103 9.55 -8.67 4.71
CA ASP A 103 10.10 -9.97 4.34
C ASP A 103 10.56 -10.04 2.86
N LEU A 104 9.93 -9.28 1.97
CA LEU A 104 10.23 -9.29 0.54
C LEU A 104 11.40 -8.39 0.12
N LEU A 105 11.64 -7.32 0.88
CA LEU A 105 12.65 -6.30 0.59
C LEU A 105 13.94 -6.49 1.39
N ALA A 106 13.92 -7.32 2.44
CA ALA A 106 15.11 -7.80 3.13
C ALA A 106 15.99 -8.68 2.22
#